data_AF-A0A2N1IEV3-F1
#
_entry.id   AF-A0A2N1IEV3-F1
#
_cell.length_a   1.000
_cell.length_b   1.000
_cell.length_c   1.000
_cell.angle_alpha   90.00
_cell.angle_beta   90.00
_cell.angle_gamma   90.00
#
_symmetry.space_group_name_H-M   'P 1'
#
loop_
_entity.id
_entity.type
_entity.pdbx_description
1 polymer ?
#
loop_
_entity_poly.entity_id
_entity_poly.type
_entity_poly.pdbx_seq_one_letter_code
_entity_poly.pdbx_strand_id
1 'polypeptide(L)'
;MKNISFITAIALVSVLTFYAVAPKSTEYSAARTTSAQTPNDIEAMMPKSQSTEKMPATTHLESIVLGAGCFWGAEKRYQAIPGVVDAISGYADGKNVSATYREITKKKHKNNVNNHAEVVKVIFNSAKVSLETILHSYYEGHNPTQLNRQGNDVGTQYRSTILTSNEQQNAIALKITAQYQTLLTDAGYGKIETKISSLTEFFEAEQYHQDYLAKNPRGYCPDHSTGVKFTADTDETKLANKKIDNSPLLKGKHIVVIESENYCPYCEKFKKNVANDYKGTIAINFRLASQLKGLTIKTETWATPTILFIQDGKEVFGKQGYMSPEYFYKALGAFKLGKSEAFNVAFDEGTDGRFCKEYEIFKNTPDGVFIDKLSGAPLFDTNDRFNSKSGWLSFTKAVDGSVIEKPDNRYGMVRTEIRSKTSGIHLGHVFPDGPNGQPRFCINATVLEFRAR
;
A
#
# COMPACT_ATOMS: atom_id res chain seq x y z
N MET A 1 84.30 9.01 37.95
CA MET A 1 85.08 10.28 37.94
C MET A 1 84.42 11.22 36.94
N LYS A 2 84.19 12.46 37.37
CA LYS A 2 83.72 13.58 36.54
C LYS A 2 84.64 13.78 35.34
N ASN A 3 84.11 14.18 34.18
CA ASN A 3 84.43 15.51 33.64
C ASN A 3 83.60 15.87 32.40
N ILE A 4 83.25 17.15 32.41
CA ILE A 4 82.56 17.97 31.42
C ILE A 4 83.52 18.26 30.26
N SER A 5 83.03 18.32 29.01
CA SER A 5 83.36 19.44 28.13
C SER A 5 82.39 19.56 26.95
N PHE A 6 81.78 20.74 26.87
CA PHE A 6 81.09 21.30 25.72
C PHE A 6 82.09 21.60 24.60
N ILE A 7 81.78 21.25 23.35
CA ILE A 7 82.15 22.04 22.17
C ILE A 7 80.95 22.04 21.21
N THR A 8 80.42 23.24 21.02
CA THR A 8 79.43 23.64 20.02
C THR A 8 80.08 23.71 18.64
N ALA A 9 79.46 23.08 17.63
CA ALA A 9 79.71 23.36 16.22
C ALA A 9 78.36 23.49 15.49
N ILE A 10 78.12 24.70 14.99
CA ILE A 10 76.96 25.12 14.21
C ILE A 10 77.17 24.66 12.76
N ALA A 11 76.20 23.95 12.18
CA ALA A 11 76.11 23.75 10.74
C ALA A 11 74.65 23.98 10.29
N LEU A 12 74.46 24.99 9.47
CA LEU A 12 73.19 25.42 8.88
C LEU A 12 72.86 24.60 7.61
N VAL A 13 71.59 24.19 7.52
CA VAL A 13 70.70 24.19 6.34
C VAL A 13 71.08 23.37 5.11
N SER A 14 70.26 22.35 4.82
CA SER A 14 69.34 22.35 3.67
C SER A 14 68.51 21.05 3.64
N VAL A 15 67.21 21.13 3.93
CA VAL A 15 66.27 20.02 3.65
C VAL A 15 65.44 20.42 2.43
N LEU A 16 65.75 19.84 1.27
CA LEU A 16 64.82 19.78 0.14
C LEU A 16 63.74 18.75 0.49
N THR A 17 62.52 19.21 0.76
CA THR A 17 61.33 18.36 0.76
C THR A 17 60.74 18.32 -0.66
N PHE A 18 60.89 17.17 -1.33
CA PHE A 18 60.10 16.82 -2.50
C PHE A 18 58.62 16.66 -2.08
N TYR A 19 57.76 17.58 -2.50
CA TYR A 19 56.31 17.38 -2.46
C TYR A 19 55.89 16.51 -3.65
N ALA A 20 55.71 15.21 -3.42
CA ALA A 20 54.94 14.37 -4.31
C ALA A 20 53.45 14.55 -3.98
N VAL A 21 52.73 15.31 -4.81
CA VAL A 21 51.28 15.45 -4.72
C VAL A 21 50.64 14.22 -5.38
N ALA A 22 50.18 13.27 -4.56
CA ALA A 22 49.24 12.26 -5.00
C ALA A 22 47.82 12.87 -5.07
N PRO A 23 47.03 12.65 -6.13
CA PRO A 23 45.68 13.16 -6.22
C PRO A 23 44.79 12.45 -5.19
N LYS A 24 44.26 13.21 -4.23
CA LYS A 24 43.19 12.75 -3.33
C LYS A 24 41.93 12.54 -4.15
N SER A 25 41.56 11.27 -4.33
CA SER A 25 40.19 10.86 -4.62
C SER A 25 39.30 11.32 -3.46
N THR A 26 38.64 12.47 -3.63
CA THR A 26 37.56 12.89 -2.75
C THR A 26 36.34 12.03 -3.05
N GLU A 27 36.22 10.91 -2.33
CA GLU A 27 34.94 10.30 -2.04
C GLU A 27 34.07 11.36 -1.35
N TYR A 28 33.02 11.79 -2.05
CA TYR A 28 32.04 12.72 -1.51
C TYR A 28 31.19 11.99 -0.46
N SER A 29 31.56 12.20 0.79
CA SER A 29 30.83 11.77 1.98
C SER A 29 29.41 12.34 1.97
N ALA A 30 28.43 11.44 2.05
CA ALA A 30 27.04 11.75 2.33
C ALA A 30 26.88 12.40 3.71
N ALA A 31 26.15 13.53 3.79
CA ALA A 31 25.44 13.90 5.00
C ALA A 31 24.38 15.00 4.76
N ARG A 32 23.11 14.61 4.78
CA ARG A 32 22.27 14.78 5.98
C ARG A 32 21.08 13.84 5.87
N THR A 33 20.99 12.94 6.84
CA THR A 33 19.82 12.12 7.14
C THR A 33 18.59 13.02 7.17
N THR A 34 17.74 12.90 6.15
CA THR A 34 16.36 13.36 6.25
C THR A 34 15.78 12.65 7.46
N SER A 35 15.36 13.39 8.49
CA SER A 35 14.57 12.80 9.58
C SER A 35 13.47 11.95 8.94
N ALA A 36 13.38 10.68 9.32
CA ALA A 36 12.35 9.80 8.79
C ALA A 36 10.99 10.49 9.01
N GLN A 37 10.34 10.89 7.92
CA GLN A 37 9.05 11.54 7.99
C GLN A 37 8.06 10.56 8.57
N THR A 38 7.31 10.99 9.58
CA THR A 38 6.30 10.11 10.17
C THR A 38 5.09 10.05 9.24
N PRO A 39 4.29 8.98 9.29
CA PRO A 39 3.02 8.90 8.54
C PRO A 39 2.13 10.15 8.69
N ASN A 40 2.08 10.70 9.90
CA ASN A 40 1.31 11.92 10.22
C ASN A 40 1.83 13.17 9.50
N ASP A 41 3.12 13.22 9.14
CA ASP A 41 3.69 14.36 8.43
C ASP A 41 3.22 14.44 6.98
N ILE A 42 3.10 13.29 6.29
CA ILE A 42 2.64 13.24 4.91
C ILE A 42 1.14 13.54 4.85
N GLU A 43 0.33 12.92 5.72
CA GLU A 43 -1.11 13.20 5.77
C GLU A 43 -1.42 14.68 6.02
N ALA A 44 -0.63 15.35 6.87
CA ALA A 44 -0.79 16.78 7.13
C ALA A 44 -0.47 17.68 5.91
N MET A 45 0.37 17.21 4.98
CA MET A 45 0.73 17.91 3.74
C MET A 45 -0.22 17.59 2.58
N MET A 46 -1.06 16.58 2.75
CA MET A 46 -2.07 16.21 1.77
C MET A 46 -3.30 17.11 1.87
N PRO A 47 -3.99 17.39 0.74
CA PRO A 47 -5.24 18.12 0.81
C PRO A 47 -6.20 17.34 1.70
N LYS A 48 -6.71 18.00 2.75
CA LYS A 48 -7.84 17.48 3.52
C LYS A 48 -8.99 17.38 2.52
N SER A 49 -9.33 16.15 2.13
CA SER A 49 -10.33 15.91 1.09
C SER A 49 -11.60 16.71 1.39
N GLN A 50 -11.93 17.69 0.55
CA GLN A 50 -13.23 18.38 0.63
C GLN A 50 -14.37 17.50 0.13
N SER A 51 -14.07 16.31 -0.42
CA SER A 51 -15.05 15.26 -0.68
C SER A 51 -14.79 14.06 0.24
N THR A 52 -15.80 13.67 0.98
CA THR A 52 -15.89 12.38 1.68
C THR A 52 -16.06 11.19 0.72
N GLU A 53 -15.99 11.43 -0.60
CA GLU A 53 -16.09 10.37 -1.60
C GLU A 53 -14.81 9.52 -1.63
N LYS A 54 -14.97 8.23 -1.32
CA LYS A 54 -13.93 7.23 -1.53
C LYS A 54 -13.48 7.28 -3.00
N MET A 55 -12.17 7.32 -3.23
CA MET A 55 -11.62 7.27 -4.58
C MET A 55 -12.12 6.01 -5.30
N PRO A 56 -12.47 6.11 -6.58
CA PRO A 56 -13.08 4.99 -7.27
C PRO A 56 -12.07 3.83 -7.37
N ALA A 57 -12.51 2.63 -6.98
CA ALA A 57 -11.65 1.46 -6.83
C ALA A 57 -12.39 0.19 -7.26
N THR A 58 -11.64 -0.82 -7.69
CA THR A 58 -12.14 -2.18 -7.86
C THR A 58 -12.05 -2.89 -6.52
N THR A 59 -13.16 -3.44 -6.03
CA THR A 59 -13.24 -4.12 -4.73
C THR A 59 -13.12 -5.63 -4.90
N HIS A 60 -12.35 -6.26 -4.03
CA HIS A 60 -12.13 -7.71 -3.96
C HIS A 60 -12.70 -8.30 -2.66
N LEU A 61 -13.75 -7.68 -2.12
CA LEU A 61 -14.44 -8.18 -0.94
C LEU A 61 -15.54 -9.14 -1.36
N GLU A 62 -15.46 -10.36 -0.85
CA GLU A 62 -16.51 -11.35 -0.95
C GLU A 62 -16.97 -11.75 0.44
N SER A 63 -18.15 -12.36 0.54
CA SER A 63 -18.63 -12.92 1.80
C SER A 63 -19.33 -14.25 1.63
N ILE A 64 -19.25 -15.08 2.66
CA ILE A 64 -19.97 -16.34 2.80
C ILE A 64 -20.52 -16.45 4.22
N VAL A 65 -21.71 -17.04 4.40
CA VAL A 65 -22.32 -17.22 5.73
C VAL A 65 -22.30 -18.68 6.12
N LEU A 66 -21.69 -18.98 7.27
CA LEU A 66 -21.33 -20.34 7.67
C LEU A 66 -21.85 -20.65 9.08
N GLY A 67 -22.67 -21.70 9.22
CA GLY A 67 -23.10 -22.24 10.51
C GLY A 67 -22.31 -23.50 10.83
N ALA A 68 -21.69 -23.53 12.00
CA ALA A 68 -20.80 -24.60 12.45
C ALA A 68 -20.91 -24.83 13.97
N GLY A 69 -22.11 -24.68 14.53
CA GLY A 69 -22.36 -24.73 15.98
C GLY A 69 -22.32 -23.36 16.63
N CYS A 70 -21.83 -23.28 17.87
CA CYS A 70 -21.69 -22.02 18.59
C CYS A 70 -20.80 -21.03 17.80
N PHE A 71 -21.34 -19.86 17.44
CA PHE A 71 -20.60 -18.93 16.58
C PHE A 71 -19.37 -18.30 17.26
N TRP A 72 -19.24 -18.32 18.59
CA TRP A 72 -18.09 -17.71 19.29
C TRP A 72 -16.77 -18.35 18.91
N GLY A 73 -16.74 -19.69 18.89
CA GLY A 73 -15.56 -20.44 18.48
C GLY A 73 -15.30 -20.32 16.98
N ALA A 74 -16.37 -20.31 16.17
CA ALA A 74 -16.28 -20.20 14.72
C ALA A 74 -15.74 -18.82 14.28
N GLU A 75 -16.27 -17.73 14.83
CA GLU A 75 -15.84 -16.35 14.58
C GLU A 75 -14.34 -16.20 14.81
N LYS A 76 -13.85 -16.60 15.99
CA LYS A 76 -12.43 -16.58 16.32
C LYS A 76 -11.56 -17.36 15.32
N ARG A 77 -12.03 -18.51 14.83
CA ARG A 77 -11.30 -19.32 13.85
C ARG A 77 -11.21 -18.59 12.51
N TYR A 78 -12.31 -18.02 12.01
CA TYR A 78 -12.30 -17.30 10.74
C TYR A 78 -11.46 -16.02 10.79
N GLN A 79 -11.52 -15.27 11.90
CA GLN A 79 -10.68 -14.08 12.11
C GLN A 79 -9.17 -14.38 12.02
N ALA A 80 -8.76 -15.61 12.35
CA ALA A 80 -7.37 -16.03 12.30
C ALA A 80 -6.89 -16.38 10.87
N ILE A 81 -7.78 -16.49 9.88
CA ILE A 81 -7.42 -16.85 8.51
C ILE A 81 -6.82 -15.63 7.80
N PRO A 82 -5.56 -15.69 7.32
CA PRO A 82 -4.98 -14.59 6.55
C PRO A 82 -5.81 -14.26 5.31
N GLY A 83 -6.22 -13.00 5.18
CA GLY A 83 -7.07 -12.54 4.08
C GLY A 83 -8.55 -12.40 4.44
N VAL A 84 -8.99 -12.94 5.58
CA VAL A 84 -10.27 -12.53 6.18
C VAL A 84 -10.15 -11.11 6.70
N VAL A 85 -11.13 -10.28 6.34
CA VAL A 85 -11.23 -8.86 6.70
C VAL A 85 -12.12 -8.69 7.92
N ASP A 86 -13.21 -9.46 7.99
CA ASP A 86 -14.15 -9.43 9.10
C ASP A 86 -14.89 -10.76 9.24
N ALA A 87 -15.35 -11.07 10.45
CA ALA A 87 -16.19 -12.22 10.75
C ALA A 87 -17.26 -11.81 11.76
N ILE A 88 -18.52 -11.82 11.32
CA ILE A 88 -19.64 -11.24 12.09
C ILE A 88 -20.56 -12.37 12.54
N SER A 89 -20.72 -12.52 13.85
CA SER A 89 -21.66 -13.47 14.45
C SER A 89 -23.11 -13.05 14.18
N GLY A 90 -23.99 -14.00 13.88
CA GLY A 90 -25.37 -13.71 13.50
C GLY A 90 -26.30 -14.92 13.42
N TYR A 91 -27.49 -14.66 12.90
CA TYR A 91 -28.57 -15.63 12.75
C TYR A 91 -29.08 -15.65 11.31
N ALA A 92 -29.27 -16.84 10.72
CA ALA A 92 -29.75 -16.98 9.34
C ALA A 92 -30.47 -18.32 9.11
N ASP A 93 -30.99 -18.53 7.90
CA ASP A 93 -31.66 -19.77 7.44
C ASP A 93 -32.89 -20.19 8.27
N GLY A 94 -33.45 -19.28 9.06
CA GLY A 94 -34.71 -19.45 9.79
C GLY A 94 -35.86 -18.67 9.15
N LYS A 95 -37.08 -19.00 9.55
CA LYS A 95 -38.32 -18.32 9.13
C LYS A 95 -39.31 -18.29 10.28
N ASN A 96 -40.14 -17.26 10.37
CA ASN A 96 -41.22 -17.17 11.37
C ASN A 96 -40.76 -17.31 12.84
N VAL A 97 -39.49 -17.06 13.13
CA VAL A 97 -38.90 -16.98 14.47
C VAL A 97 -38.10 -15.69 14.51
N SER A 98 -38.22 -14.90 15.57
CA SER A 98 -37.41 -13.67 15.70
C SER A 98 -35.93 -14.02 15.82
N ALA A 99 -35.10 -13.41 14.97
CA ALA A 99 -33.66 -13.64 14.92
C ALA A 99 -32.91 -12.90 16.07
N THR A 100 -33.13 -13.37 17.30
CA THR A 100 -32.45 -12.88 18.51
C THR A 100 -32.00 -14.07 19.35
N TYR A 101 -30.90 -13.92 20.10
CA TYR A 101 -30.37 -15.01 20.93
C TYR A 101 -31.44 -15.57 21.86
N ARG A 102 -32.18 -14.66 22.50
CA ARG A 102 -33.22 -14.98 23.47
C ARG A 102 -34.36 -15.81 22.87
N GLU A 103 -34.69 -15.60 21.60
CA GLU A 103 -35.77 -16.36 20.97
C GLU A 103 -35.27 -17.71 20.47
N ILE A 104 -34.16 -17.74 19.71
CA ILE A 104 -33.70 -18.95 19.01
C ILE A 104 -33.25 -20.06 19.97
N THR A 105 -32.86 -19.72 21.19
CA THR A 105 -32.41 -20.66 22.23
C THR A 105 -33.54 -21.21 23.09
N LYS A 106 -34.78 -20.72 22.94
CA LYS A 106 -35.92 -21.23 23.72
C LYS A 106 -36.13 -22.72 23.47
N LYS A 107 -36.44 -23.47 24.54
CA LYS A 107 -36.69 -24.92 24.48
C LYS A 107 -37.73 -25.32 23.41
N LYS A 108 -38.77 -24.50 23.19
CA LYS A 108 -39.78 -24.72 22.12
C LYS A 108 -39.21 -24.73 20.70
N HIS A 109 -38.05 -24.11 20.48
CA HIS A 109 -37.40 -24.01 19.18
C HIS A 109 -36.22 -24.96 19.00
N LYS A 110 -35.88 -25.76 20.03
CA LYS A 110 -34.75 -26.71 19.99
C LYS A 110 -34.78 -27.65 18.79
N ASN A 111 -35.96 -28.15 18.40
CA ASN A 111 -36.14 -29.03 17.24
C ASN A 111 -37.00 -28.39 16.14
N ASN A 112 -37.17 -27.07 16.18
CA ASN A 112 -37.96 -26.35 15.18
C ASN A 112 -37.12 -26.19 13.90
N VAL A 113 -37.53 -26.83 12.81
CA VAL A 113 -36.85 -26.75 11.51
C VAL A 113 -36.84 -25.33 10.92
N ASN A 114 -37.77 -24.47 11.35
CA ASN A 114 -37.84 -23.07 10.94
C ASN A 114 -36.99 -22.15 11.84
N ASN A 115 -36.32 -22.67 12.88
CA ASN A 115 -35.46 -21.86 13.73
C ASN A 115 -34.22 -21.36 12.96
N HIS A 116 -33.73 -20.18 13.32
CA HIS A 116 -32.47 -19.68 12.76
C HIS A 116 -31.29 -20.54 13.25
N ALA A 117 -30.27 -20.66 12.40
CA ALA A 117 -28.95 -21.15 12.78
C ALA A 117 -28.11 -20.00 13.35
N GLU A 118 -27.29 -20.30 14.35
CA GLU A 118 -26.11 -19.51 14.67
C GLU A 118 -25.12 -19.66 13.50
N VAL A 119 -24.73 -18.52 12.94
CA VAL A 119 -23.87 -18.44 11.77
C VAL A 119 -22.84 -17.33 11.93
N VAL A 120 -21.77 -17.40 11.15
CA VAL A 120 -20.80 -16.31 11.00
C VAL A 120 -20.78 -15.87 9.55
N LYS A 121 -20.94 -14.58 9.30
CA LYS A 121 -20.69 -13.95 8.00
C LYS A 121 -19.20 -13.66 7.90
N VAL A 122 -18.49 -14.44 7.10
CA VAL A 122 -17.05 -14.27 6.84
C VAL A 122 -16.89 -13.35 5.64
N ILE A 123 -16.26 -12.20 5.83
CA ILE A 123 -15.93 -11.23 4.78
C ILE A 123 -14.44 -11.34 4.52
N PHE A 124 -14.04 -11.61 3.28
CA PHE A 124 -12.66 -11.89 2.94
C PHE A 124 -12.23 -11.19 1.65
N ASN A 125 -10.92 -10.94 1.55
CA ASN A 125 -10.28 -10.40 0.36
C ASN A 125 -9.96 -11.54 -0.61
N SER A 126 -10.73 -11.68 -1.69
CA SER A 126 -10.56 -12.75 -2.67
C SER A 126 -9.24 -12.66 -3.45
N ALA A 127 -8.54 -11.51 -3.40
CA ALA A 127 -7.17 -11.37 -3.92
C ALA A 127 -6.08 -11.89 -2.95
N LYS A 128 -6.45 -12.35 -1.75
CA LYS A 128 -5.53 -12.94 -0.74
C LYS A 128 -5.88 -14.37 -0.37
N VAL A 129 -7.17 -14.70 -0.29
CA VAL A 129 -7.65 -16.02 0.14
C VAL A 129 -8.85 -16.43 -0.70
N SER A 130 -8.87 -17.69 -1.14
CA SER A 130 -9.96 -18.21 -1.96
C SER A 130 -11.11 -18.71 -1.12
N LEU A 131 -12.31 -18.79 -1.70
CA LEU A 131 -13.47 -19.39 -1.04
C LEU A 131 -13.22 -20.85 -0.65
N GLU A 132 -12.51 -21.62 -1.47
CA GLU A 132 -12.12 -23.00 -1.17
C GLU A 132 -11.32 -23.07 0.13
N THR A 133 -10.38 -22.14 0.33
CA THR A 133 -9.57 -22.09 1.56
C THR A 133 -10.46 -21.81 2.79
N ILE A 134 -11.42 -20.89 2.66
CA ILE A 134 -12.39 -20.62 3.73
C ILE A 134 -13.24 -21.87 4.02
N LEU A 135 -13.70 -22.58 2.99
CA LEU A 135 -14.50 -23.80 3.14
C LEU A 135 -13.70 -25.00 3.64
N HIS A 136 -12.40 -25.08 3.35
CA HIS A 136 -11.52 -26.06 3.98
C HIS A 136 -11.48 -25.82 5.50
N SER A 137 -11.20 -24.57 5.92
CA SER A 137 -11.21 -24.21 7.34
C SER A 137 -12.57 -24.41 8.01
N TYR A 138 -13.68 -24.20 7.28
CA TYR A 138 -15.04 -24.48 7.77
C TYR A 138 -15.19 -25.96 8.14
N TYR A 139 -14.87 -26.85 7.21
CA TYR A 139 -15.05 -28.29 7.37
C TYR A 139 -14.10 -28.92 8.39
N GLU A 140 -12.86 -28.45 8.44
CA GLU A 140 -11.90 -28.87 9.47
C GLU A 140 -12.23 -28.30 10.86
N GLY A 141 -13.07 -27.26 10.92
CA GLY A 141 -13.40 -26.53 12.13
C GLY A 141 -14.49 -27.16 13.01
N HIS A 142 -15.23 -28.16 12.52
CA HIS A 142 -16.35 -28.75 13.24
C HIS A 142 -16.63 -30.18 12.79
N ASN A 143 -17.66 -30.83 13.36
CA ASN A 143 -18.09 -32.16 12.94
C ASN A 143 -19.35 -32.05 12.06
N PRO A 144 -19.21 -32.04 10.73
CA PRO A 144 -20.34 -31.84 9.82
C PRO A 144 -21.28 -33.05 9.72
N THR A 145 -20.97 -34.19 10.35
CA THR A 145 -21.85 -35.37 10.37
C THR A 145 -22.85 -35.36 11.53
N GLN A 146 -22.82 -34.33 12.38
CA GLN A 146 -23.75 -34.18 13.50
C GLN A 146 -24.98 -33.37 13.09
N LEU A 147 -26.13 -34.04 13.01
CA LEU A 147 -27.41 -33.38 12.76
C LEU A 147 -27.82 -32.50 13.95
N ASN A 148 -28.04 -31.20 13.69
CA ASN A 148 -28.54 -30.21 14.67
C ASN A 148 -27.75 -30.21 16.00
N ARG A 149 -26.43 -30.41 15.93
CA ARG A 149 -25.56 -30.53 17.10
C ARG A 149 -24.12 -30.22 16.74
N GLN A 150 -23.38 -29.61 17.66
CA GLN A 150 -21.91 -29.59 17.66
C GLN A 150 -21.41 -29.81 19.09
N GLY A 151 -20.76 -30.95 19.34
CA GLY A 151 -20.28 -31.30 20.68
C GLY A 151 -21.41 -31.37 21.72
N ASN A 152 -21.42 -30.45 22.69
CA ASN A 152 -22.46 -30.38 23.74
C ASN A 152 -23.62 -29.44 23.37
N ASP A 153 -23.47 -28.67 22.30
CA ASP A 153 -24.47 -27.71 21.85
C ASP A 153 -25.48 -28.44 20.94
N VAL A 154 -26.70 -28.63 21.46
CA VAL A 154 -27.75 -29.44 20.80
C VAL A 154 -28.99 -28.59 20.52
N GLY A 155 -29.38 -28.55 19.24
CA GLY A 155 -30.58 -27.88 18.75
C GLY A 155 -30.42 -27.42 17.31
N THR A 156 -31.54 -27.16 16.63
CA THR A 156 -31.58 -26.70 15.23
C THR A 156 -30.72 -25.46 15.01
N GLN A 157 -30.55 -24.61 16.03
CA GLN A 157 -29.71 -23.42 15.93
C GLN A 157 -28.21 -23.74 15.79
N TYR A 158 -27.76 -24.93 16.20
CA TYR A 158 -26.36 -25.35 16.10
C TYR A 158 -26.10 -26.25 14.89
N ARG A 159 -27.01 -26.28 13.92
CA ARG A 159 -26.86 -27.08 12.70
C ARG A 159 -25.71 -26.57 11.84
N SER A 160 -25.08 -27.50 11.14
CA SER A 160 -24.10 -27.20 10.11
C SER A 160 -24.79 -26.68 8.84
N THR A 161 -24.43 -25.49 8.35
CA THR A 161 -25.01 -24.91 7.12
C THR A 161 -24.01 -24.00 6.38
N ILE A 162 -24.12 -23.96 5.05
CA ILE A 162 -23.41 -23.04 4.17
C ILE A 162 -24.45 -22.24 3.37
N LEU A 163 -24.46 -20.92 3.54
CA LEU A 163 -25.39 -20.03 2.89
C LEU A 163 -24.69 -19.18 1.83
N THR A 164 -24.98 -19.47 0.56
CA THR A 164 -24.28 -18.92 -0.62
C THR A 164 -25.02 -17.73 -1.20
N SER A 165 -24.27 -16.75 -1.70
CA SER A 165 -24.84 -15.52 -2.27
C SER A 165 -25.07 -15.59 -3.78
N ASN A 166 -24.44 -16.55 -4.47
CA ASN A 166 -24.54 -16.75 -5.91
C ASN A 166 -24.25 -18.21 -6.31
N GLU A 167 -24.48 -18.53 -7.59
CA GLU A 167 -24.31 -19.88 -8.15
C GLU A 167 -22.86 -20.36 -8.13
N GLN A 168 -21.88 -19.47 -8.33
CA GLN A 168 -20.46 -19.83 -8.28
C GLN A 168 -20.06 -20.32 -6.88
N GLN A 169 -20.47 -19.61 -5.82
CA GLN A 169 -20.25 -20.03 -4.44
C GLN A 169 -20.94 -21.37 -4.16
N ASN A 170 -22.15 -21.58 -4.70
CA ASN A 170 -22.88 -22.83 -4.56
C ASN A 170 -22.14 -24.01 -5.20
N ALA A 171 -21.66 -23.85 -6.44
CA ALA A 171 -20.88 -24.86 -7.14
C ALA A 171 -19.59 -25.21 -6.39
N ILE A 172 -18.87 -24.21 -5.88
CA ILE A 172 -17.66 -24.42 -5.07
C ILE A 172 -18.00 -25.16 -3.78
N ALA A 173 -19.05 -24.73 -3.06
CA ALA A 173 -19.47 -25.37 -1.81
C ALA A 173 -19.85 -26.85 -2.02
N LEU A 174 -20.61 -27.17 -3.06
CA LEU A 174 -20.95 -28.55 -3.42
C LEU A 174 -19.71 -29.40 -3.72
N LYS A 175 -18.76 -28.85 -4.49
CA LYS A 175 -17.49 -29.52 -4.82
C LYS A 175 -16.69 -29.84 -3.56
N ILE A 176 -16.43 -28.84 -2.71
CA ILE A 176 -15.64 -29.01 -1.48
C ILE A 176 -16.31 -29.99 -0.52
N THR A 177 -17.65 -29.94 -0.42
CA THR A 177 -18.42 -30.86 0.42
C THR A 177 -18.27 -32.32 -0.03
N ALA A 178 -18.34 -32.57 -1.34
CA ALA A 178 -18.14 -33.92 -1.88
C ALA A 178 -16.70 -34.44 -1.63
N GLN A 179 -15.70 -33.56 -1.75
CA GLN A 179 -14.31 -33.90 -1.44
C GLN A 179 -14.14 -34.26 0.04
N TYR A 180 -14.66 -33.42 0.95
CA TYR A 180 -14.55 -33.68 2.38
C TYR A 180 -15.35 -34.91 2.84
N GLN A 181 -16.49 -35.19 2.21
CA GLN A 181 -17.25 -36.42 2.48
C GLN A 181 -16.39 -37.67 2.25
N THR A 182 -15.57 -37.69 1.19
CA THR A 182 -14.65 -38.81 0.92
C THR A 182 -13.68 -38.98 2.08
N LEU A 183 -13.02 -37.90 2.49
CA LEU A 183 -12.06 -37.89 3.61
C LEU A 183 -12.68 -38.34 4.94
N LEU A 184 -13.91 -37.90 5.23
CA LEU A 184 -14.64 -38.32 6.43
C LEU A 184 -15.00 -39.81 6.39
N THR A 185 -15.43 -40.30 5.23
CA THR A 185 -15.77 -41.72 5.05
C THR A 185 -14.55 -42.60 5.29
N ASP A 186 -13.40 -42.23 4.74
CA ASP A 186 -12.13 -42.93 4.91
C ASP A 186 -11.66 -42.94 6.38
N ALA A 187 -11.98 -41.87 7.13
CA ALA A 187 -11.71 -41.76 8.56
C ALA A 187 -12.78 -42.43 9.45
N GLY A 188 -13.78 -43.11 8.88
CA GLY A 188 -14.82 -43.84 9.61
C GLY A 188 -15.98 -42.98 10.12
N TYR A 189 -16.11 -41.74 9.64
CA TYR A 189 -17.25 -40.86 9.96
C TYR A 189 -18.46 -41.12 9.04
N GLY A 190 -19.63 -40.67 9.49
CA GLY A 190 -20.87 -40.80 8.74
C GLY A 190 -21.02 -39.81 7.58
N LYS A 191 -22.24 -39.73 7.05
CA LYS A 191 -22.60 -38.76 6.02
C LYS A 191 -22.61 -37.34 6.60
N ILE A 192 -22.15 -36.37 5.81
CA ILE A 192 -22.26 -34.94 6.08
C ILE A 192 -23.75 -34.55 6.09
N GLU A 193 -24.14 -33.86 7.16
CA GLU A 193 -25.47 -33.28 7.40
C GLU A 193 -25.51 -31.77 7.10
N THR A 194 -24.38 -31.18 6.69
CA THR A 194 -24.28 -29.77 6.29
C THR A 194 -25.26 -29.45 5.16
N LYS A 195 -26.16 -28.50 5.42
CA LYS A 195 -27.10 -28.00 4.41
C LYS A 195 -26.45 -26.87 3.60
N ILE A 196 -26.57 -26.93 2.27
CA ILE A 196 -26.15 -25.84 1.38
C ILE A 196 -27.40 -25.20 0.77
N SER A 197 -27.54 -23.89 0.93
CA SER A 197 -28.69 -23.15 0.37
C SER A 197 -28.34 -21.69 0.07
N SER A 198 -29.16 -21.02 -0.73
CA SER A 198 -28.99 -19.58 -0.97
C SER A 198 -29.29 -18.77 0.30
N LEU A 199 -28.45 -17.77 0.58
CA LEU A 199 -28.68 -16.82 1.66
C LEU A 199 -29.90 -15.95 1.32
N THR A 200 -30.95 -16.02 2.14
CA THR A 200 -32.12 -15.13 2.01
C THR A 200 -31.94 -13.85 2.81
N GLU A 201 -31.54 -13.99 4.09
CA GLU A 201 -31.39 -12.88 5.02
C GLU A 201 -30.38 -13.26 6.10
N PHE A 202 -29.63 -12.26 6.57
CA PHE A 202 -28.67 -12.38 7.66
C PHE A 202 -28.99 -11.33 8.72
N PHE A 203 -29.15 -11.76 9.96
CA PHE A 203 -29.39 -10.90 11.09
C PHE A 203 -28.14 -10.87 11.97
N GLU A 204 -27.51 -9.70 12.11
CA GLU A 204 -26.37 -9.54 13.00
C GLU A 204 -26.77 -9.83 14.45
N ALA A 205 -25.95 -10.60 15.16
CA ALA A 205 -26.16 -10.90 16.57
C ALA A 205 -25.90 -9.67 17.43
N GLU A 206 -26.44 -9.71 18.65
CA GLU A 206 -26.28 -8.65 19.64
C GLU A 206 -24.79 -8.34 19.92
N GLN A 207 -24.46 -7.09 20.24
CA GLN A 207 -23.06 -6.62 20.36
C GLN A 207 -22.21 -7.36 21.41
N TYR A 208 -22.84 -8.01 22.39
CA TYR A 208 -22.13 -8.82 23.38
C TYR A 208 -21.67 -10.19 22.84
N HIS A 209 -22.19 -10.61 21.69
CA HIS A 209 -21.79 -11.82 20.99
C HIS A 209 -20.65 -11.60 19.98
N GLN A 210 -20.56 -10.40 19.41
CA GLN A 210 -19.46 -10.05 18.51
C GLN A 210 -18.13 -10.09 19.27
N ASP A 211 -17.10 -10.67 18.68
CA ASP A 211 -15.75 -10.79 19.28
C ASP A 211 -15.77 -11.40 20.70
N TYR A 212 -16.68 -12.33 20.96
CA TYR A 212 -16.94 -12.81 22.33
C TYR A 212 -15.67 -13.33 23.01
N LEU A 213 -14.84 -14.11 22.30
CA LEU A 213 -13.60 -14.69 22.83
C LEU A 213 -12.43 -13.71 22.90
N ALA A 214 -12.48 -12.60 22.15
CA ALA A 214 -11.52 -11.51 22.34
C ALA A 214 -11.85 -10.74 23.65
N LYS A 215 -13.15 -10.53 23.91
CA LYS A 215 -13.66 -9.91 25.15
C LYS A 215 -13.53 -10.85 26.36
N ASN A 216 -13.65 -12.15 26.14
CA ASN A 216 -13.64 -13.20 27.17
C ASN A 216 -12.64 -14.31 26.81
N PRO A 217 -11.33 -14.14 27.07
CA PRO A 217 -10.30 -15.10 26.62
C PRO A 217 -10.43 -16.52 27.21
N ARG A 218 -11.12 -16.67 28.36
CA ARG A 218 -11.44 -17.97 28.98
C ARG A 218 -12.90 -18.39 28.76
N GLY A 219 -13.57 -17.77 27.79
CA GLY A 219 -14.94 -18.08 27.41
C GLY A 219 -15.07 -19.49 26.82
N TYR A 220 -16.32 -19.93 26.71
CA TYR A 220 -16.65 -21.24 26.14
C TYR A 220 -16.20 -21.32 24.68
N CYS A 221 -15.30 -22.26 24.37
CA CYS A 221 -14.77 -22.51 23.03
C CYS A 221 -14.31 -23.98 22.92
N PRO A 222 -15.22 -24.95 23.00
CA PRO A 222 -14.87 -26.36 22.77
C PRO A 222 -14.31 -26.56 21.36
N ASP A 223 -13.44 -27.55 21.21
CA ASP A 223 -13.09 -28.02 19.87
C ASP A 223 -14.11 -29.07 19.39
N HIS A 224 -14.70 -28.81 18.23
CA HIS A 224 -15.66 -29.69 17.58
C HIS A 224 -15.07 -30.40 16.35
N SER A 225 -13.78 -30.18 16.06
CA SER A 225 -13.13 -30.77 14.89
C SER A 225 -13.13 -32.30 14.94
N THR A 226 -13.16 -32.94 13.77
CA THR A 226 -12.98 -34.39 13.62
C THR A 226 -11.50 -34.80 13.62
N GLY A 227 -10.59 -33.84 13.48
CA GLY A 227 -9.17 -34.08 13.22
C GLY A 227 -8.86 -34.48 11.77
N VAL A 228 -9.87 -34.72 10.94
CA VAL A 228 -9.72 -34.93 9.49
C VAL A 228 -9.35 -33.61 8.83
N LYS A 229 -8.39 -33.65 7.91
CA LYS A 229 -7.92 -32.48 7.17
C LYS A 229 -7.92 -32.76 5.69
N PHE A 230 -8.10 -31.72 4.90
CA PHE A 230 -7.76 -31.79 3.49
C PHE A 230 -6.28 -32.13 3.38
N THR A 231 -5.93 -33.06 2.49
CA THR A 231 -4.53 -33.20 2.09
C THR A 231 -4.10 -31.87 1.48
N ALA A 232 -2.91 -31.38 1.83
CA ALA A 232 -2.34 -30.19 1.20
C ALA A 232 -2.20 -30.48 -0.30
N ASP A 233 -3.25 -30.16 -1.06
CA ASP A 233 -3.29 -30.41 -2.49
C ASP A 233 -2.29 -29.45 -3.09
N THR A 234 -1.35 -30.00 -3.86
CA THR A 234 -0.34 -29.23 -4.59
C THR A 234 -0.93 -28.19 -5.57
N ASP A 235 -2.27 -28.15 -5.71
CA ASP A 235 -3.07 -27.19 -6.47
C ASP A 235 -3.46 -25.91 -5.69
N GLU A 236 -3.15 -25.81 -4.38
CA GLU A 236 -3.21 -24.55 -3.59
C GLU A 236 -2.32 -23.43 -4.19
N THR A 237 -1.56 -23.76 -5.23
CA THR A 237 -0.54 -22.94 -5.85
C THR A 237 -1.01 -22.04 -6.97
N LYS A 238 -2.25 -22.15 -7.47
CA LYS A 238 -2.65 -21.39 -8.68
C LYS A 238 -2.87 -19.89 -8.42
N LEU A 239 -3.23 -19.46 -7.20
CA LEU A 239 -3.35 -18.03 -6.83
C LEU A 239 -2.07 -17.42 -6.21
N ALA A 240 -0.99 -18.19 -6.02
CA ALA A 240 0.15 -17.75 -5.20
C ALA A 240 1.55 -17.94 -5.82
N ASN A 241 1.68 -18.49 -7.03
CA ASN A 241 2.96 -19.02 -7.50
C ASN A 241 3.87 -18.10 -8.33
N LYS A 242 3.93 -16.83 -7.97
CA LYS A 242 5.23 -16.15 -8.09
C LYS A 242 5.56 -15.56 -6.74
N LYS A 243 6.35 -16.31 -5.95
CA LYS A 243 7.06 -15.73 -4.80
C LYS A 243 7.93 -14.61 -5.35
N ILE A 244 7.48 -13.37 -5.17
CA ILE A 244 8.26 -12.19 -5.50
C ILE A 244 9.14 -11.86 -4.31
N ASP A 245 10.41 -11.61 -4.58
CA ASP A 245 11.34 -11.13 -3.56
C ASP A 245 11.06 -9.66 -3.25
N ASN A 246 10.70 -9.39 -1.99
CA ASN A 246 10.50 -8.04 -1.47
C ASN A 246 11.72 -7.52 -0.71
N SER A 247 12.82 -8.26 -0.62
CA SER A 247 14.05 -7.82 0.05
C SER A 247 14.58 -6.48 -0.47
N PRO A 248 14.52 -6.16 -1.78
CA PRO A 248 14.92 -4.83 -2.28
C PRO A 248 14.08 -3.68 -1.72
N LEU A 249 12.83 -3.95 -1.32
CA LEU A 249 11.90 -2.96 -0.78
C LEU A 249 12.13 -2.66 0.70
N LEU A 250 13.01 -3.43 1.37
CA LEU A 250 13.36 -3.26 2.78
C LEU A 250 14.37 -2.14 3.04
N LYS A 251 14.90 -1.51 1.99
CA LYS A 251 15.85 -0.39 2.11
C LYS A 251 15.48 0.75 1.18
N GLY A 252 15.46 1.96 1.72
CA GLY A 252 15.18 3.19 0.98
C GLY A 252 13.69 3.40 0.74
N LYS A 253 13.39 4.36 -0.14
CA LYS A 253 12.03 4.78 -0.49
C LYS A 253 11.57 4.06 -1.75
N HIS A 254 10.36 3.50 -1.71
CA HIS A 254 9.72 2.86 -2.86
C HIS A 254 8.24 3.21 -2.91
N ILE A 255 7.65 3.09 -4.09
CA ILE A 255 6.21 3.12 -4.29
C ILE A 255 5.79 1.68 -4.63
N VAL A 256 4.81 1.15 -3.92
CA VAL A 256 4.19 -0.14 -4.23
C VAL A 256 2.76 0.10 -4.70
N VAL A 257 2.41 -0.41 -5.87
CA VAL A 257 1.05 -0.33 -6.40
C VAL A 257 0.46 -1.74 -6.37
N ILE A 258 -0.52 -1.92 -5.50
CA ILE A 258 -1.28 -3.17 -5.43
C ILE A 258 -2.28 -3.18 -6.59
N GLU A 259 -2.13 -4.16 -7.47
CA GLU A 259 -3.03 -4.41 -8.59
C GLU A 259 -3.83 -5.71 -8.38
N SER A 260 -4.67 -6.03 -9.36
CA SER A 260 -5.48 -7.24 -9.38
C SER A 260 -4.89 -8.23 -10.37
N GLU A 261 -4.93 -9.53 -10.05
CA GLU A 261 -4.64 -10.60 -11.03
C GLU A 261 -5.63 -10.57 -12.18
N ASN A 262 -6.88 -10.27 -11.85
CA ASN A 262 -7.97 -10.10 -12.80
C ASN A 262 -8.04 -8.64 -13.30
N TYR A 263 -9.00 -8.36 -14.16
CA TYR A 263 -9.21 -7.03 -14.72
C TYR A 263 -9.43 -5.94 -13.64
N CYS A 264 -8.63 -4.88 -13.69
CA CYS A 264 -8.76 -3.69 -12.85
C CYS A 264 -8.74 -2.41 -13.71
N PRO A 265 -9.90 -1.82 -14.05
CA PRO A 265 -9.98 -0.65 -14.92
C PRO A 265 -9.24 0.57 -14.32
N TYR A 266 -9.26 0.72 -13.00
CA TYR A 266 -8.59 1.82 -12.32
C TYR A 266 -7.08 1.65 -12.24
N CYS A 267 -6.58 0.41 -12.28
CA CYS A 267 -5.15 0.11 -12.35
C CYS A 267 -4.61 0.50 -13.73
N GLU A 268 -5.33 0.12 -14.80
CA GLU A 268 -4.99 0.52 -16.17
C GLU A 268 -5.07 2.04 -16.36
N LYS A 269 -6.08 2.68 -15.77
CA LYS A 269 -6.18 4.14 -15.75
C LYS A 269 -5.00 4.80 -15.03
N PHE A 270 -4.57 4.25 -13.89
CA PHE A 270 -3.40 4.74 -13.16
C PHE A 270 -2.10 4.54 -13.95
N LYS A 271 -1.90 3.36 -14.56
CA LYS A 271 -0.75 3.09 -15.43
C LYS A 271 -0.68 4.09 -16.57
N LYS A 272 -1.78 4.28 -17.29
CA LYS A 272 -1.89 5.22 -18.40
C LYS A 272 -1.59 6.66 -18.01
N ASN A 273 -2.12 7.13 -16.89
CA ASN A 273 -2.07 8.55 -16.54
C ASN A 273 -0.85 8.92 -15.67
N VAL A 274 -0.18 7.93 -15.07
CA VAL A 274 0.91 8.15 -14.12
C VAL A 274 2.09 7.21 -14.39
N ALA A 275 1.90 5.91 -14.21
CA ALA A 275 3.04 5.01 -14.06
C ALA A 275 3.86 4.81 -15.34
N ASN A 276 3.22 4.81 -16.52
CA ASN A 276 3.91 4.55 -17.80
C ASN A 276 4.88 5.67 -18.19
N ASP A 277 4.58 6.91 -17.81
CA ASP A 277 5.41 8.08 -18.11
C ASP A 277 6.35 8.46 -16.96
N TYR A 278 6.23 7.77 -15.81
CA TYR A 278 7.02 8.04 -14.62
C TYR A 278 8.47 7.58 -14.79
N LYS A 279 9.42 8.50 -14.63
CA LYS A 279 10.88 8.28 -14.75
C LYS A 279 11.64 8.77 -13.50
N GLY A 280 10.93 8.99 -12.40
CA GLY A 280 11.50 9.51 -11.17
C GLY A 280 12.39 8.50 -10.45
N THR A 281 13.18 8.98 -9.50
CA THR A 281 14.20 8.17 -8.81
C THR A 281 13.64 7.19 -7.77
N ILE A 282 12.37 7.33 -7.37
CA ILE A 282 11.71 6.41 -6.43
C ILE A 282 10.93 5.40 -7.25
N ALA A 283 11.40 4.15 -7.30
CA ALA A 283 10.82 3.13 -8.16
C ALA A 283 9.36 2.80 -7.80
N ILE A 284 8.52 2.65 -8.83
CA ILE A 284 7.18 2.07 -8.73
C ILE A 284 7.28 0.56 -8.91
N ASN A 285 6.75 -0.19 -7.95
CA ASN A 285 6.75 -1.65 -7.92
C ASN A 285 5.32 -2.17 -7.89
N PHE A 286 4.90 -2.89 -8.92
CA PHE A 286 3.59 -3.52 -8.94
C PHE A 286 3.60 -4.85 -8.18
N ARG A 287 2.56 -5.09 -7.37
CA ARG A 287 2.39 -6.31 -6.56
C ARG A 287 0.92 -6.69 -6.52
N LEU A 288 0.66 -7.96 -6.26
CA LEU A 288 -0.64 -8.44 -5.84
C LEU A 288 -0.79 -8.33 -4.32
N ALA A 289 -2.03 -8.33 -3.83
CA ALA A 289 -2.31 -8.29 -2.39
C ALA A 289 -1.68 -9.49 -1.64
N SER A 290 -1.58 -10.65 -2.29
CA SER A 290 -0.92 -11.87 -1.80
C SER A 290 0.61 -11.79 -1.77
N GLN A 291 1.22 -10.83 -2.48
CA GLN A 291 2.67 -10.74 -2.69
C GLN A 291 3.37 -9.74 -1.75
N LEU A 292 2.75 -9.33 -0.65
CA LEU A 292 3.28 -8.30 0.25
C LEU A 292 4.07 -8.87 1.44
N LYS A 293 4.39 -10.16 1.43
CA LYS A 293 5.13 -10.82 2.50
C LYS A 293 6.44 -10.10 2.80
N GLY A 294 6.72 -9.88 4.09
CA GLY A 294 7.91 -9.19 4.57
C GLY A 294 7.78 -7.67 4.68
N LEU A 295 6.71 -7.08 4.13
CA LEU A 295 6.42 -5.65 4.28
C LEU A 295 5.47 -5.43 5.47
N THR A 296 5.61 -4.29 6.14
CA THR A 296 4.68 -3.84 7.17
C THR A 296 3.67 -2.87 6.56
N ILE A 297 2.49 -3.38 6.21
CA ILE A 297 1.41 -2.64 5.53
C ILE A 297 0.27 -2.41 6.53
N LYS A 298 -0.25 -1.19 6.58
CA LYS A 298 -1.38 -0.76 7.42
C LYS A 298 -2.64 -0.53 6.60
N THR A 299 -2.50 -0.02 5.39
CA THR A 299 -3.62 0.22 4.49
C THR A 299 -4.19 -1.12 4.04
N GLU A 300 -5.50 -1.22 4.15
CA GLU A 300 -6.22 -2.41 3.70
C GLU A 300 -6.01 -2.68 2.20
N THR A 301 -5.91 -3.94 1.82
CA THR A 301 -5.47 -4.34 0.47
C THR A 301 -6.58 -4.99 -0.36
N TRP A 302 -7.84 -4.81 0.04
CA TRP A 302 -9.01 -5.38 -0.64
C TRP A 302 -9.53 -4.52 -1.79
N ALA A 303 -8.93 -3.36 -2.04
CA ALA A 303 -9.26 -2.47 -3.15
C ALA A 303 -8.05 -2.30 -4.08
N THR A 304 -8.30 -2.18 -5.39
CA THR A 304 -7.26 -1.93 -6.40
C THR A 304 -7.63 -0.75 -7.32
N PRO A 305 -6.67 0.10 -7.71
CA PRO A 305 -5.29 0.10 -7.23
C PRO A 305 -5.24 0.53 -5.76
N THR A 306 -4.30 0.00 -5.00
CA THR A 306 -3.91 0.60 -3.71
C THR A 306 -2.46 1.05 -3.82
N ILE A 307 -2.22 2.35 -3.68
CA ILE A 307 -0.91 2.97 -3.85
C ILE A 307 -0.31 3.17 -2.47
N LEU A 308 0.86 2.58 -2.23
CA LEU A 308 1.58 2.60 -0.98
C LEU A 308 2.94 3.26 -1.18
N PHE A 309 3.28 4.21 -0.32
CA PHE A 309 4.60 4.79 -0.22
C PHE A 309 5.30 4.13 0.96
N ILE A 310 6.34 3.37 0.68
CA ILE A 310 7.04 2.55 1.67
C ILE A 310 8.47 3.05 1.86
N GLN A 311 8.92 3.09 3.10
CA GLN A 311 10.29 3.38 3.46
C GLN A 311 10.82 2.25 4.35
N ASP A 312 11.94 1.67 3.94
CA ASP A 312 12.63 0.60 4.69
C ASP A 312 11.68 -0.56 5.06
N GLY A 313 10.87 -1.00 4.08
CA GLY A 313 9.90 -2.09 4.22
C GLY A 313 8.61 -1.75 4.97
N LYS A 314 8.43 -0.50 5.42
CA LYS A 314 7.27 -0.05 6.20
C LYS A 314 6.45 0.97 5.43
N GLU A 315 5.14 0.81 5.44
CA GLU A 315 4.22 1.81 4.90
C GLU A 315 4.32 3.13 5.69
N VAL A 316 4.56 4.22 4.95
CA VAL A 316 4.53 5.60 5.47
C VAL A 316 3.22 6.27 5.09
N PHE A 317 2.71 6.04 3.88
CA PHE A 317 1.42 6.55 3.43
C PHE A 317 0.78 5.55 2.46
N GLY A 318 -0.54 5.39 2.52
CA GLY A 318 -1.26 4.48 1.65
C GLY A 318 -2.64 5.02 1.28
N LYS A 319 -3.08 4.76 0.05
CA LYS A 319 -4.40 5.17 -0.42
C LYS A 319 -4.99 4.12 -1.34
N GLN A 320 -6.21 3.72 -1.02
CA GLN A 320 -7.04 2.86 -1.87
C GLN A 320 -7.73 3.69 -2.96
N GLY A 321 -7.81 3.12 -4.16
CA GLY A 321 -8.51 3.68 -5.32
C GLY A 321 -7.63 4.46 -6.29
N TYR A 322 -8.22 4.83 -7.42
CA TYR A 322 -7.55 5.56 -8.51
C TYR A 322 -7.02 6.91 -8.04
N MET A 323 -5.70 7.05 -8.05
CA MET A 323 -4.99 8.29 -7.76
C MET A 323 -4.82 9.12 -9.02
N SER A 324 -5.36 10.34 -9.04
CA SER A 324 -5.12 11.28 -10.14
C SER A 324 -3.65 11.69 -10.20
N PRO A 325 -3.13 12.12 -11.36
CA PRO A 325 -1.74 12.59 -11.46
C PRO A 325 -1.40 13.68 -10.45
N GLU A 326 -2.29 14.68 -10.29
CA GLU A 326 -2.11 15.77 -9.32
C GLU A 326 -1.96 15.24 -7.88
N TYR A 327 -2.87 14.36 -7.45
CA TYR A 327 -2.80 13.80 -6.11
C TYR A 327 -1.57 12.93 -5.92
N PHE A 328 -1.23 12.12 -6.93
CA PHE A 328 -0.04 11.26 -6.92
C PHE A 328 1.24 12.07 -6.78
N TYR A 329 1.44 13.10 -7.60
CA TYR A 329 2.65 13.90 -7.55
C TYR A 329 2.75 14.72 -6.27
N LYS A 330 1.62 15.19 -5.71
CA LYS A 330 1.63 15.83 -4.39
C LYS A 330 2.01 14.84 -3.29
N ALA A 331 1.47 13.62 -3.30
CA ALA A 331 1.82 12.57 -2.34
C ALA A 331 3.29 12.16 -2.47
N LEU A 332 3.77 12.00 -3.69
CA LEU A 332 5.18 11.75 -3.99
C LEU A 332 6.06 12.92 -3.54
N GLY A 333 5.61 14.16 -3.72
CA GLY A 333 6.31 15.34 -3.23
C GLY A 333 6.46 15.33 -1.72
N ALA A 334 5.37 15.08 -1.01
CA ALA A 334 5.37 14.98 0.46
C ALA A 334 6.26 13.82 0.93
N PHE A 335 6.26 12.69 0.22
CA PHE A 335 7.08 11.53 0.54
C PHE A 335 8.57 11.71 0.19
N LYS A 336 8.88 12.30 -0.97
CA LYS A 336 10.26 12.46 -1.47
C LYS A 336 10.95 13.64 -0.79
N LEU A 337 10.29 14.79 -0.77
CA LEU A 337 10.83 16.08 -0.31
C LEU A 337 10.45 16.36 1.16
N GLY A 338 9.22 15.96 1.55
CA GLY A 338 8.46 16.42 2.71
C GLY A 338 8.67 17.88 3.10
N LYS A 339 8.53 18.22 4.38
CA LYS A 339 8.49 19.62 4.85
C LYS A 339 9.84 20.32 4.60
N SER A 340 9.97 20.92 3.41
CA SER A 340 11.21 21.47 2.88
C SER A 340 10.92 22.66 1.96
N GLU A 341 11.93 23.50 1.72
CA GLU A 341 11.86 24.57 0.73
C GLU A 341 11.46 24.02 -0.65
N ALA A 342 12.05 22.90 -1.08
CA ALA A 342 11.72 22.27 -2.36
C ALA A 342 10.23 21.89 -2.48
N PHE A 343 9.60 21.42 -1.39
CA PHE A 343 8.17 21.13 -1.40
C PHE A 343 7.33 22.41 -1.53
N ASN A 344 7.67 23.45 -0.77
CA ASN A 344 6.97 24.73 -0.81
C ASN A 344 7.10 25.41 -2.19
N VAL A 345 8.29 25.33 -2.79
CA VAL A 345 8.52 25.81 -4.15
C VAL A 345 7.67 25.01 -5.14
N ALA A 346 7.66 23.68 -5.04
CA ALA A 346 6.94 22.81 -5.97
C ALA A 346 5.41 22.95 -5.90
N PHE A 347 4.82 23.07 -4.71
CA PHE A 347 3.36 22.96 -4.51
C PHE A 347 2.69 24.22 -3.98
N ASP A 348 3.42 25.09 -3.30
CA ASP A 348 2.89 26.32 -2.69
C ASP A 348 3.38 27.57 -3.44
N GLU A 349 3.82 27.38 -4.69
CA GLU A 349 4.25 28.44 -5.62
C GLU A 349 5.33 29.36 -5.01
N GLY A 350 6.19 28.78 -4.16
CA GLY A 350 7.35 29.45 -3.55
C GLY A 350 8.45 29.74 -4.57
N THR A 351 9.50 30.44 -4.14
CA THR A 351 10.67 30.74 -4.96
C THR A 351 11.93 30.53 -4.14
N ASP A 352 12.91 29.85 -4.72
CA ASP A 352 14.22 29.63 -4.09
C ASP A 352 14.86 30.95 -3.69
N GLY A 353 15.60 30.94 -2.59
CA GLY A 353 16.53 32.02 -2.29
C GLY A 353 17.47 32.30 -3.47
N ARG A 354 17.78 33.58 -3.72
CA ARG A 354 18.73 33.98 -4.75
C ARG A 354 20.10 33.35 -4.47
N PHE A 355 20.72 32.71 -5.47
CA PHE A 355 21.98 31.96 -5.32
C PHE A 355 21.91 30.85 -4.26
N CYS A 356 20.79 30.13 -4.19
CA CYS A 356 20.62 29.01 -3.27
C CYS A 356 21.70 27.93 -3.48
N LYS A 357 21.83 27.03 -2.50
CA LYS A 357 22.83 25.96 -2.51
C LYS A 357 22.73 25.09 -3.78
N GLU A 358 21.50 24.72 -4.19
CA GLU A 358 21.25 23.91 -5.37
C GLU A 358 21.63 24.66 -6.66
N TYR A 359 21.41 25.98 -6.74
CA TYR A 359 21.89 26.80 -7.84
C TYR A 359 23.42 26.74 -7.96
N GLU A 360 24.14 26.88 -6.84
CA GLU A 360 25.60 26.84 -6.82
C GLU A 360 26.16 25.50 -7.31
N ILE A 361 25.46 24.40 -7.01
CA ILE A 361 25.79 23.07 -7.52
C ILE A 361 25.50 22.96 -9.02
N PHE A 362 24.37 23.51 -9.48
CA PHE A 362 23.88 23.30 -10.83
C PHE A 362 24.39 24.29 -11.88
N LYS A 363 24.89 25.47 -11.48
CA LYS A 363 25.31 26.51 -12.44
C LYS A 363 26.45 26.08 -13.37
N ASN A 364 27.27 25.12 -12.93
CA ASN A 364 28.45 24.63 -13.66
C ASN A 364 28.41 23.12 -13.93
N THR A 365 27.22 22.52 -14.08
CA THR A 365 27.12 21.10 -14.48
C THR A 365 27.71 20.88 -15.87
N PRO A 366 28.23 19.66 -16.17
CA PRO A 366 28.61 19.27 -17.53
C PRO A 366 27.40 19.22 -18.45
N ASP A 367 27.61 18.86 -19.72
CA ASP A 367 26.53 18.68 -20.69
C ASP A 367 25.52 17.63 -20.22
N GLY A 368 24.24 17.95 -20.33
CA GLY A 368 23.16 17.08 -19.89
C GLY A 368 21.81 17.78 -19.85
N VAL A 369 20.89 17.18 -19.08
CA VAL A 369 19.50 17.62 -19.02
C VAL A 369 19.08 17.77 -17.56
N PHE A 370 18.46 18.91 -17.26
CA PHE A 370 17.70 19.10 -16.03
C PHE A 370 16.33 18.45 -16.16
N ILE A 371 16.02 17.59 -15.21
CA ILE A 371 14.79 16.81 -15.14
C ILE A 371 13.93 17.29 -13.97
N ASP A 372 12.63 17.06 -14.10
CA ASP A 372 11.65 17.23 -13.03
C ASP A 372 12.03 16.34 -11.83
N LYS A 373 12.19 16.96 -10.65
CA LYS A 373 12.63 16.26 -9.44
C LYS A 373 11.65 15.20 -8.95
N LEU A 374 10.38 15.22 -9.35
CA LEU A 374 9.41 14.19 -8.98
C LEU A 374 9.20 13.17 -10.08
N SER A 375 8.87 13.63 -11.29
CA SER A 375 8.51 12.73 -12.41
C SER A 375 9.71 12.20 -13.18
N GLY A 376 10.88 12.84 -13.08
CA GLY A 376 12.05 12.53 -13.90
C GLY A 376 11.90 12.90 -15.38
N ALA A 377 10.84 13.62 -15.75
CA ALA A 377 10.65 14.11 -17.12
C ALA A 377 11.72 15.17 -17.48
N PRO A 378 12.26 15.16 -18.71
CA PRO A 378 13.21 16.18 -19.15
C PRO A 378 12.54 17.55 -19.26
N LEU A 379 13.20 18.59 -18.74
CA LEU A 379 12.67 19.96 -18.71
C LEU A 379 13.57 20.96 -19.45
N PHE A 380 14.87 20.96 -19.19
CA PHE A 380 15.80 21.96 -19.76
C PHE A 380 17.14 21.32 -20.14
N ASP A 381 17.64 21.58 -21.34
CA ASP A 381 18.96 21.12 -21.78
C ASP A 381 20.03 22.15 -21.41
N THR A 382 21.24 21.70 -21.07
CA THR A 382 22.36 22.61 -20.78
C THR A 382 22.79 23.43 -21.99
N ASN A 383 22.49 22.98 -23.21
CA ASN A 383 22.74 23.73 -24.45
C ASN A 383 21.98 25.07 -24.48
N ASP A 384 20.83 25.15 -23.83
CA ASP A 384 19.99 26.35 -23.76
C ASP A 384 20.28 27.20 -22.51
N ARG A 385 21.21 26.76 -21.64
CA ARG A 385 21.54 27.44 -20.39
C ARG A 385 22.41 28.67 -20.64
N PHE A 386 22.11 29.76 -19.94
CA PHE A 386 22.98 30.96 -19.91
C PHE A 386 23.02 31.61 -18.53
N ASN A 387 24.04 32.44 -18.29
CA ASN A 387 24.15 33.19 -17.04
C ASN A 387 23.46 34.56 -17.15
N SER A 388 22.28 34.68 -16.54
CA SER A 388 21.51 35.93 -16.48
C SER A 388 21.91 36.87 -15.34
N LYS A 389 22.77 36.44 -14.41
CA LYS A 389 23.10 37.12 -13.13
C LYS A 389 21.90 37.31 -12.19
N SER A 390 20.74 36.74 -12.50
CA SER A 390 19.54 36.82 -11.66
C SER A 390 19.73 36.10 -10.33
N GLY A 391 20.48 35.01 -10.32
CA GLY A 391 20.69 34.13 -9.16
C GLY A 391 19.79 32.89 -9.14
N TRP A 392 19.08 32.64 -10.25
CA TRP A 392 18.38 31.39 -10.55
C TRP A 392 18.89 30.82 -11.88
N LEU A 393 18.67 29.53 -12.13
CA LEU A 393 19.04 28.91 -13.39
C LEU A 393 18.24 29.57 -14.51
N SER A 394 18.90 29.87 -15.63
CA SER A 394 18.30 30.57 -16.76
C SER A 394 18.53 29.82 -18.05
N PHE A 395 17.45 29.60 -18.79
CA PHE A 395 17.46 28.91 -20.08
C PHE A 395 16.73 29.74 -21.13
N THR A 396 17.13 29.61 -22.40
CA THR A 396 16.44 30.26 -23.52
C THR A 396 15.20 29.51 -23.97
N LYS A 397 15.19 28.19 -23.75
CA LYS A 397 14.15 27.27 -24.19
C LYS A 397 13.96 26.12 -23.20
N ALA A 398 12.72 25.65 -23.08
CA ALA A 398 12.37 24.38 -22.43
C ALA A 398 12.30 23.23 -23.47
N VAL A 399 12.48 22.00 -23.02
CA VAL A 399 12.25 20.81 -23.87
C VAL A 399 10.82 20.85 -24.41
N ASP A 400 10.65 20.57 -25.70
CA ASP A 400 9.37 20.76 -26.38
C ASP A 400 8.25 19.94 -25.73
N GLY A 401 7.16 20.62 -25.36
CA GLY A 401 6.00 20.00 -24.72
C GLY A 401 6.23 19.53 -23.27
N SER A 402 7.33 19.92 -22.62
CA SER A 402 7.65 19.52 -21.23
C SER A 402 7.04 20.41 -20.15
N VAL A 403 6.66 21.65 -20.51
CA VAL A 403 6.13 22.66 -19.58
C VAL A 403 4.77 23.19 -20.00
N ILE A 404 4.05 23.77 -19.05
CA ILE A 404 2.83 24.55 -19.27
C ILE A 404 3.03 25.97 -18.75
N GLU A 405 2.40 26.93 -19.43
CA GLU A 405 2.39 28.35 -19.07
C GLU A 405 1.08 28.71 -18.38
N LYS A 406 1.16 29.44 -17.28
CA LYS A 406 -0.02 29.91 -16.54
C LYS A 406 0.13 31.40 -16.21
N PRO A 407 -0.90 32.24 -16.43
CA PRO A 407 -0.86 33.64 -16.01
C PRO A 407 -0.67 33.77 -14.49
N ASP A 408 0.24 34.63 -14.07
CA ASP A 408 0.53 34.94 -12.67
C ASP A 408 0.47 36.46 -12.44
N ASN A 409 -0.61 36.91 -11.82
CA ASN A 409 -0.88 38.31 -11.50
C ASN A 409 -0.58 38.67 -10.02
N ARG A 410 0.12 37.80 -9.29
CA ARG A 410 0.42 38.01 -7.86
C ARG A 410 1.43 39.14 -7.67
N TYR A 411 1.40 39.73 -6.47
CA TYR A 411 2.30 40.83 -6.08
C TYR A 411 2.22 42.08 -6.99
N GLY A 412 1.11 42.28 -7.69
CA GLY A 412 0.92 43.43 -8.59
C GLY A 412 1.75 43.37 -9.88
N MET A 413 2.35 42.23 -10.20
CA MET A 413 3.12 42.01 -11.43
C MET A 413 2.33 41.15 -12.40
N VAL A 414 2.51 41.34 -13.71
CA VAL A 414 2.01 40.42 -14.75
C VAL A 414 3.18 39.56 -15.21
N ARG A 415 3.13 38.26 -14.87
CA ARG A 415 4.17 37.29 -15.20
C ARG A 415 3.53 36.03 -15.78
N THR A 416 4.36 35.20 -16.40
CA THR A 416 3.97 33.87 -16.87
C THR A 416 4.68 32.83 -16.02
N GLU A 417 3.91 32.11 -15.20
CA GLU A 417 4.38 30.96 -14.42
C GLU A 417 4.67 29.78 -15.35
N ILE A 418 5.77 29.09 -15.08
CA ILE A 418 6.17 27.85 -15.76
C ILE A 418 5.98 26.69 -14.78
N ARG A 419 5.24 25.66 -15.21
CA ARG A 419 5.05 24.41 -14.48
C ARG A 419 5.47 23.21 -15.32
N SER A 420 5.86 22.13 -14.66
CA SER A 420 6.06 20.84 -15.33
C SER A 420 4.73 20.32 -15.87
N LYS A 421 4.69 19.90 -17.13
CA LYS A 421 3.49 19.31 -17.73
C LYS A 421 3.14 17.96 -17.11
N THR A 422 4.16 17.18 -16.73
CA THR A 422 3.98 15.81 -16.22
C THR A 422 3.53 15.80 -14.75
N SER A 423 4.23 16.54 -13.88
CA SER A 423 3.94 16.53 -12.44
C SER A 423 3.05 17.69 -11.97
N GLY A 424 2.95 18.75 -12.76
CA GLY A 424 2.23 19.97 -12.38
C GLY A 424 2.96 20.87 -11.38
N ILE A 425 4.19 20.52 -10.96
CA ILE A 425 4.93 21.34 -9.98
C ILE A 425 5.33 22.69 -10.56
N HIS A 426 5.36 23.71 -9.71
CA HIS A 426 5.91 25.02 -10.03
C HIS A 426 7.42 24.92 -10.27
N LEU A 427 7.87 25.48 -11.40
CA LEU A 427 9.28 25.52 -11.79
C LEU A 427 9.85 26.94 -11.67
N GLY A 428 9.09 27.95 -12.02
CA GLY A 428 9.52 29.35 -12.00
C GLY A 428 8.69 30.21 -12.94
N HIS A 429 9.35 31.12 -13.67
CA HIS A 429 8.68 32.07 -14.57
C HIS A 429 9.47 32.25 -15.88
N VAL A 430 8.78 32.68 -16.93
CA VAL A 430 9.39 33.07 -18.21
C VAL A 430 9.26 34.58 -18.44
N PHE A 431 10.32 35.20 -18.95
CA PHE A 431 10.42 36.63 -19.22
C PHE A 431 10.91 36.91 -20.64
N PRO A 432 10.55 38.04 -21.28
CA PRO A 432 10.97 38.37 -22.65
C PRO A 432 12.33 39.09 -22.71
N ASP A 433 13.20 38.90 -21.72
CA ASP A 433 14.46 39.64 -21.52
C ASP A 433 15.72 38.75 -21.66
N GLY A 434 15.60 37.64 -22.39
CA GLY A 434 16.72 36.75 -22.66
C GLY A 434 17.67 37.25 -23.75
N PRO A 435 18.79 36.53 -23.98
CA PRO A 435 19.81 36.94 -24.94
C PRO A 435 19.23 37.03 -26.35
N ASN A 436 19.59 38.09 -27.07
CA ASN A 436 19.13 38.35 -28.45
C ASN A 436 17.59 38.38 -28.59
N GLY A 437 16.87 38.79 -27.54
CA GLY A 437 15.40 38.86 -27.53
C GLY A 437 14.71 37.51 -27.37
N GLN A 438 15.45 36.43 -27.06
CA GLN A 438 14.85 35.14 -26.74
C GLN A 438 14.17 35.16 -25.36
N PRO A 439 13.24 34.24 -25.07
CA PRO A 439 12.71 34.07 -23.73
C PRO A 439 13.80 33.75 -22.70
N ARG A 440 13.59 34.13 -21.45
CA ARG A 440 14.39 33.72 -20.30
C ARG A 440 13.51 32.92 -19.34
N PHE A 441 13.67 31.61 -19.35
CA PHE A 441 13.11 30.69 -18.37
C PHE A 441 13.94 30.79 -17.09
N CYS A 442 13.40 31.46 -16.07
CA CYS A 442 14.03 31.66 -14.77
C CYS A 442 13.52 30.61 -13.78
N ILE A 443 14.33 29.59 -13.51
CA ILE A 443 13.88 28.33 -12.91
C ILE A 443 14.53 28.10 -11.54
N ASN A 444 13.71 27.68 -10.58
CA ASN A 444 14.12 27.26 -9.25
C ASN A 444 14.96 25.98 -9.34
N ALA A 445 16.13 25.96 -8.69
CA ALA A 445 17.05 24.84 -8.71
C ALA A 445 16.59 23.71 -7.78
N THR A 446 15.89 24.01 -6.68
CA THR A 446 15.50 23.00 -5.68
C THR A 446 14.46 21.99 -6.18
N VAL A 447 13.75 22.30 -7.26
CA VAL A 447 12.73 21.43 -7.91
C VAL A 447 13.26 20.70 -9.15
N LEU A 448 14.57 20.77 -9.40
CA LEU A 448 15.25 20.07 -10.48
C LEU A 448 16.18 18.97 -9.95
N GLU A 449 16.42 17.98 -10.79
CA GLU A 449 17.57 17.07 -10.73
C GLU A 449 18.35 17.16 -12.04
N PHE A 450 19.60 16.71 -12.06
CA PHE A 450 20.46 16.78 -13.24
C PHE A 450 20.88 15.39 -13.70
N ARG A 451 20.81 15.14 -15.01
CA ARG A 451 21.31 13.92 -15.66
C ARG A 451 22.36 14.31 -16.70
N ALA A 452 23.61 13.91 -16.44
CA ALA A 452 24.70 14.07 -17.40
C ALA A 452 24.43 13.25 -18.68
N ARG A 453 24.90 13.75 -19.82
CA ARG A 453 24.77 13.10 -21.13
C ARG A 453 25.73 11.93 -21.30
#